data_AF-A0A3B8RWF4-F1
#
_entry.id   AF-A0A3B8RWF4-F1
#
_cell.length_a   1.000
_cell.length_b   1.000
_cell.length_c   1.000
_cell.angle_alpha   90.00
_cell.angle_beta   90.00
_cell.angle_gamma   90.00
#
_symmetry.space_group_name_H-M   'P 1'
#
loop_
_entity.id
_entity.type
_entity.pdbx_description
1 polymer ?
#
loop_
_entity_poly.entity_id
_entity_poly.type
_entity_poly.pdbx_seq_one_letter_code
_entity_poly.pdbx_strand_id
1 'polypeptide(L)'
;GGNAQIKAMKKVAGSLRTDLAQYRELEAFAKFGSDLDKSTLRTLAKGSRLVELLKQGQYAPVNIERQVVSIYLGTNGYLDSIAVSDVKRFEKEVLEYFEVKHIDIFETIKK
;
A
#
# COMPACT_ATOMS: atom_id res chain seq x y z
N GLY A 1 -13.91 -5.43 -11.21
CA GLY A 1 -13.29 -6.70 -11.61
C GLY A 1 -11.98 -6.43 -12.35
N GLY A 2 -11.02 -7.36 -12.33
CA GLY A 2 -9.65 -7.13 -12.82
C GLY A 2 -9.49 -6.91 -14.34
N ASN A 3 -10.56 -7.01 -15.13
CA ASN A 3 -10.52 -6.84 -16.59
C ASN A 3 -10.45 -5.36 -17.02
N ALA A 4 -10.81 -4.43 -16.15
CA ALA A 4 -10.73 -2.98 -16.42
C ALA A 4 -9.39 -2.36 -15.99
N GLN A 5 -8.45 -3.16 -15.47
CA GLN A 5 -7.17 -2.69 -14.94
C GLN A 5 -6.03 -2.98 -15.92
N ILE A 6 -5.05 -2.08 -15.99
CA ILE A 6 -3.78 -2.36 -16.66
C ILE A 6 -3.07 -3.53 -15.98
N LYS A 7 -2.23 -4.25 -16.73
CA LYS A 7 -1.55 -5.48 -16.26
C LYS A 7 -0.79 -5.24 -14.95
N ALA A 8 -0.08 -4.11 -14.85
CA ALA A 8 0.68 -3.74 -13.66
C ALA A 8 -0.21 -3.58 -12.42
N MET A 9 -1.33 -2.86 -12.56
CA MET A 9 -2.31 -2.69 -11.48
C MET A 9 -2.92 -4.02 -11.05
N LYS A 10 -3.28 -4.90 -12.00
CA LYS A 10 -3.85 -6.22 -11.68
C LYS A 10 -2.91 -7.07 -10.82
N LYS A 11 -1.59 -7.00 -11.08
CA LYS A 11 -0.59 -7.74 -10.30
C LYS A 11 -0.53 -7.28 -8.84
N VAL A 12 -0.57 -5.98 -8.59
CA VAL A 12 -0.43 -5.42 -7.23
C VAL A 12 -1.75 -5.40 -6.46
N ALA A 13 -2.87 -5.19 -7.15
CA ALA A 13 -4.20 -5.09 -6.54
C ALA A 13 -4.68 -6.41 -5.93
N GLY A 14 -4.23 -7.56 -6.46
CA GLY A 14 -4.54 -8.88 -5.90
C GLY A 14 -4.02 -9.05 -4.47
N SER A 15 -2.71 -8.81 -4.28
CA SER A 15 -2.08 -8.87 -2.96
C SER A 15 -2.66 -7.85 -2.00
N LEU A 16 -2.87 -6.60 -2.46
CA LEU A 16 -3.47 -5.54 -1.65
C LEU A 16 -4.84 -5.95 -1.11
N ARG A 17 -5.69 -6.55 -1.95
CA ARG A 17 -7.03 -6.99 -1.54
C ARG A 17 -6.95 -8.04 -0.44
N THR A 18 -6.06 -9.02 -0.58
CA THR A 18 -5.87 -10.08 0.41
C THR A 18 -5.35 -9.53 1.74
N ASP A 19 -4.31 -8.68 1.68
CA ASP A 19 -3.72 -8.06 2.89
C ASP A 19 -4.76 -7.24 3.66
N LEU A 20 -5.55 -6.41 2.97
CA LEU A 20 -6.57 -5.56 3.60
C LEU A 20 -7.75 -6.37 4.15
N ALA A 21 -8.13 -7.47 3.49
CA ALA A 21 -9.18 -8.35 3.99
C ALA A 21 -8.75 -8.99 5.33
N GLN A 22 -7.54 -9.57 5.36
CA GLN A 22 -6.97 -10.15 6.59
C GLN A 22 -6.82 -9.11 7.70
N TYR A 23 -6.35 -7.90 7.36
CA TYR A 23 -6.27 -6.79 8.31
C TYR A 23 -7.62 -6.47 8.94
N ARG A 24 -8.68 -6.35 8.13
CA ARG A 24 -10.02 -6.00 8.61
C ARG A 24 -10.62 -7.06 9.51
N GLU A 25 -10.41 -8.34 9.18
CA GLU A 25 -10.83 -9.45 10.04
C GLU A 25 -10.12 -9.35 11.40
N LEU A 26 -8.78 -9.30 11.39
CA LEU A 26 -7.98 -9.26 12.63
C LEU A 26 -8.18 -7.97 13.44
N GLU A 27 -8.39 -6.82 12.80
CA GLU A 27 -8.67 -5.54 13.47
C GLU A 27 -9.97 -5.60 14.28
N ALA A 28 -10.99 -6.31 13.78
CA ALA A 28 -12.23 -6.54 14.52
C ALA A 28 -11.99 -7.46 15.73
N PHE A 29 -11.26 -8.56 15.56
CA PHE A 29 -10.94 -9.50 16.65
C PHE A 29 -10.08 -8.87 17.74
N ALA A 30 -9.07 -8.07 17.37
CA ALA A 30 -8.17 -7.39 18.30
C ALA A 30 -8.90 -6.44 19.27
N LYS A 31 -10.06 -5.88 18.87
CA LYS A 31 -10.87 -5.01 19.74
C LYS A 31 -11.54 -5.75 20.89
N PHE A 32 -11.66 -7.07 20.82
CA PHE A 32 -12.27 -7.90 21.85
C PHE A 32 -11.27 -8.45 22.88
N GLY A 33 -10.01 -8.01 22.84
CA GLY A 33 -9.09 -8.10 23.98
C GLY A 33 -8.36 -9.44 24.19
N SER A 34 -8.15 -10.23 23.13
CA SER A 34 -7.35 -11.46 23.20
C SER A 34 -5.85 -11.18 23.05
N ASP A 35 -5.00 -11.98 23.72
CA ASP A 35 -3.56 -12.04 23.44
C ASP A 35 -3.32 -12.35 21.96
N LEU A 36 -2.56 -11.48 21.29
CA LEU A 36 -2.27 -11.61 19.86
C LEU A 36 -0.88 -12.21 19.68
N ASP A 37 -0.79 -13.25 18.87
CA ASP A 37 0.48 -13.85 18.52
C ASP A 37 1.30 -12.91 17.61
N LYS A 38 2.61 -13.19 17.48
CA LYS A 38 3.52 -12.36 16.68
C LYS A 38 3.09 -12.28 15.21
N SER A 39 2.43 -13.29 14.66
CA SER A 39 1.98 -13.26 13.27
C SER A 39 0.81 -12.28 13.09
N THR A 40 -0.17 -12.30 13.99
CA THR A 40 -1.30 -11.36 13.99
C THR A 40 -0.82 -9.92 14.16
N LEU A 41 0.10 -9.67 15.09
CA LEU A 41 0.68 -8.34 15.28
C LEU A 41 1.34 -7.80 14.00
N ARG A 42 2.06 -8.65 13.25
CA ARG A 42 2.65 -8.24 11.96
C ARG A 42 1.59 -7.91 10.92
N THR A 43 0.53 -8.69 10.82
CA THR A 43 -0.56 -8.41 9.86
C THR A 43 -1.28 -7.11 10.20
N LEU A 44 -1.55 -6.86 11.49
CA LEU A 44 -2.12 -5.59 11.95
C LEU A 44 -1.20 -4.40 11.65
N ALA A 45 0.09 -4.56 11.94
CA ALA A 45 1.10 -3.55 11.66
C ALA A 45 1.20 -3.23 10.16
N LYS A 46 1.24 -4.24 9.29
CA LYS A 46 1.26 -4.06 7.83
C LYS A 46 -0.04 -3.40 7.34
N GLY A 47 -1.19 -3.91 7.77
CA GLY A 47 -2.49 -3.41 7.32
C GLY A 47 -2.77 -1.96 7.74
N SER A 48 -2.35 -1.54 8.94
CA SER A 48 -2.47 -0.14 9.36
C SER A 48 -1.70 0.82 8.43
N ARG A 49 -0.52 0.42 7.96
CA ARG A 49 0.28 1.19 6.99
C ARG A 49 -0.35 1.20 5.60
N LEU A 50 -0.91 0.06 5.16
CA LEU A 50 -1.63 -0.01 3.88
C LEU A 50 -2.87 0.90 3.90
N VAL A 51 -3.62 0.94 5.00
CA VAL A 51 -4.76 1.84 5.16
C VAL A 51 -4.32 3.30 5.11
N GLU A 52 -3.23 3.64 5.81
CA GLU A 52 -2.67 5.00 5.76
C GLU A 52 -2.24 5.39 4.34
N LEU A 53 -1.50 4.52 3.67
CA LEU A 53 -1.02 4.72 2.29
C LEU A 53 -2.16 5.08 1.34
N LEU A 54 -3.30 4.39 1.47
CA LEU A 54 -4.48 4.60 0.63
C LEU A 54 -5.28 5.87 0.94
N LYS A 55 -4.94 6.62 1.98
CA LYS A 55 -5.60 7.91 2.24
C LYS A 55 -5.20 8.92 1.17
N GLN A 56 -6.18 9.65 0.65
CA GLN A 56 -5.97 10.66 -0.37
C GLN A 56 -6.69 11.94 0.02
N GLY A 57 -6.01 13.08 -0.18
CA GLY A 57 -6.63 14.39 0.01
C GLY A 57 -7.73 14.64 -1.01
N GLN A 58 -8.67 15.52 -0.68
CA GLN A 58 -9.69 15.95 -1.62
C GLN A 58 -9.05 16.66 -2.82
N TYR A 59 -9.57 16.40 -4.03
CA TYR A 59 -9.08 16.99 -5.30
C TYR A 59 -7.62 16.70 -5.65
N ALA A 60 -7.01 15.66 -5.07
CA ALA A 60 -5.62 15.31 -5.33
C ALA A 60 -5.49 13.97 -6.10
N PRO A 61 -5.98 13.84 -7.34
CA PRO A 61 -5.91 12.59 -8.09
C PRO A 61 -4.46 12.13 -8.25
N VAL A 62 -4.23 10.82 -8.09
CA VAL A 62 -2.90 10.20 -8.24
C VAL A 62 -2.87 9.44 -9.55
N ASN A 63 -1.82 9.62 -10.36
CA ASN A 63 -1.67 8.87 -11.61
C ASN A 63 -1.47 7.37 -11.35
N ILE A 64 -1.90 6.53 -12.29
CA ILE A 64 -1.96 5.08 -12.10
C ILE A 64 -0.59 4.45 -11.83
N GLU A 65 0.46 4.95 -12.48
CA GLU A 65 1.84 4.50 -12.30
C GLU A 65 2.34 4.76 -10.88
N ARG A 66 1.98 5.90 -10.30
CA ARG A 66 2.33 6.26 -8.92
C ARG A 66 1.55 5.40 -7.93
N GLN A 67 0.28 5.13 -8.22
CA GLN A 67 -0.52 4.19 -7.41
C GLN A 67 0.10 2.79 -7.42
N VAL A 68 0.50 2.27 -8.58
CA VAL A 68 1.11 0.94 -8.70
C VAL A 68 2.39 0.84 -7.87
N VAL A 69 3.29 1.83 -7.95
CA VAL A 69 4.52 1.84 -7.15
C VAL A 69 4.20 1.90 -5.66
N SER A 70 3.28 2.76 -5.25
CA SER A 70 2.89 2.88 -3.83
C SER A 70 2.34 1.57 -3.28
N ILE A 71 1.39 0.95 -4.00
CA ILE A 71 0.82 -0.34 -3.60
C ILE A 71 1.89 -1.43 -3.59
N TYR A 72 2.81 -1.45 -4.56
CA TYR A 72 3.91 -2.40 -4.60
C TYR A 72 4.80 -2.28 -3.35
N LEU A 73 5.19 -1.05 -2.97
CA LEU A 73 6.00 -0.81 -1.78
C LEU A 73 5.29 -1.30 -0.50
N GLY A 74 4.00 -1.00 -0.36
CA GLY A 74 3.21 -1.42 0.80
C GLY A 74 3.02 -2.94 0.89
N THR A 75 2.64 -3.58 -0.22
CA THR A 75 2.32 -5.02 -0.23
C THR A 75 3.55 -5.91 -0.07
N ASN A 76 4.75 -5.45 -0.46
CA ASN A 76 6.01 -6.19 -0.32
C ASN A 76 6.79 -5.86 0.96
N GLY A 77 6.22 -5.08 1.89
CA GLY A 77 6.82 -4.86 3.23
C GLY A 77 7.90 -3.77 3.28
N TYR A 78 8.06 -2.96 2.22
CA TYR A 78 9.02 -1.85 2.22
C TYR A 78 8.63 -0.71 3.18
N LEU A 79 7.39 -0.73 3.70
CA LEU A 79 6.91 0.23 4.69
C LEU A 79 7.03 -0.27 6.14
N ASP A 80 7.47 -1.52 6.37
CA ASP A 80 7.39 -2.16 7.70
C ASP A 80 8.22 -1.44 8.78
N SER A 81 9.35 -0.84 8.38
CA SER A 81 10.22 -0.05 9.27
C SER A 81 9.73 1.38 9.51
N ILE A 82 8.71 1.82 8.77
CA ILE A 82 8.22 3.21 8.80
C ILE A 82 7.08 3.31 9.81
N ALA A 83 7.09 4.35 10.64
CA ALA A 83 5.98 4.63 11.54
C ALA A 83 4.73 5.02 10.72
N VAL A 84 3.54 4.63 11.18
CA VAL A 84 2.28 4.89 10.44
C VAL A 84 2.10 6.38 10.11
N SER A 85 2.43 7.28 11.05
CA SER A 85 2.37 8.73 10.84
C SER A 85 3.27 9.26 9.73
N ASP A 86 4.35 8.55 9.40
CA ASP A 86 5.34 8.96 8.40
C ASP A 86 5.09 8.35 7.02
N VAL A 87 4.13 7.43 6.89
CA VAL A 87 3.88 6.70 5.62
C VAL A 87 3.58 7.66 4.47
N LYS A 88 2.74 8.67 4.68
CA LYS A 88 2.40 9.66 3.62
C LYS A 88 3.59 10.52 3.22
N ARG A 89 4.44 10.89 4.17
CA ARG A 89 5.67 11.64 3.88
C ARG A 89 6.60 10.78 3.03
N PHE A 90 6.85 9.54 3.46
CA PHE A 90 7.68 8.59 2.71
C PHE A 90 7.16 8.34 1.30
N GLU A 91 5.85 8.08 1.15
CA GLU A 91 5.21 7.87 -0.16
C GLU A 91 5.48 9.06 -1.09
N LYS A 92 5.32 10.29 -0.60
CA LYS A 92 5.58 11.48 -1.40
C LYS A 92 7.05 11.56 -1.83
N GLU A 93 7.97 11.44 -0.87
CA GLU A 93 9.41 11.55 -1.13
C GLU A 93 9.91 10.46 -2.08
N VAL A 94 9.44 9.21 -1.92
CA VAL A 94 9.86 8.12 -2.80
C VAL A 94 9.29 8.28 -4.20
N LEU A 95 8.03 8.74 -4.35
CA LEU A 95 7.45 8.99 -5.67
C LEU A 95 8.17 10.13 -6.39
N GLU A 96 8.53 11.20 -5.69
CA GLU A 96 9.35 12.30 -6.22
C GLU A 96 10.76 11.82 -6.61
N TYR A 97 11.38 10.96 -5.80
CA TYR A 97 12.67 10.35 -6.13
C TYR A 97 12.60 9.53 -7.43
N PHE A 98 11.58 8.69 -7.59
CA PHE A 98 11.38 7.91 -8.82
C PHE A 98 11.11 8.81 -10.02
N GLU A 99 10.38 9.90 -9.84
CA GLU A 99 10.10 10.87 -10.90
C GLU A 99 11.38 11.55 -11.42
N VAL A 100 12.31 11.88 -10.52
CA VAL A 100 13.57 12.55 -10.86
C VAL A 100 14.63 11.58 -11.38
N LYS A 101 14.73 10.38 -10.81
CA LYS A 101 15.85 9.45 -11.06
C LYS A 101 15.49 8.23 -11.92
N HIS A 102 14.22 7.84 -11.96
CA HIS A 102 13.75 6.57 -12.53
C HIS A 102 12.41 6.70 -13.26
N ILE A 103 12.26 7.75 -14.06
CA ILE A 103 11.02 8.03 -14.82
C ILE A 103 10.67 6.89 -15.79
N ASP A 104 11.66 6.14 -16.26
CA ASP A 104 11.53 4.97 -17.11
C ASP A 104 10.65 3.87 -16.47
N ILE A 105 10.68 3.76 -15.14
CA ILE A 105 9.82 2.82 -14.40
C ILE A 105 8.35 3.22 -14.56
N PHE A 106 8.04 4.51 -14.42
CA PHE A 106 6.69 5.04 -14.59
C PHE A 106 6.18 4.87 -16.02
N GLU A 107 7.04 5.10 -17.02
CA GLU A 107 6.69 4.85 -18.43
C GLU A 107 6.44 3.37 -18.72
N THR A 108 7.22 2.48 -18.12
CA THR A 108 7.06 1.03 -18.27
C THR A 108 5.74 0.54 -17.67
N ILE A 109 5.30 1.14 -16.55
CA ILE A 109 4.03 0.78 -15.92
C ILE A 109 2.82 1.23 -16.75
N LYS A 110 2.93 2.33 -17.50
CA LYS A 110 1.84 2.85 -18.35
C LYS A 110 1.55 1.97 -19.57
N LYS A 111 2.53 1.19 -20.02
CA LYS A 111 2.45 0.30 -21.19
C LYS A 111 1.69 -0.99 -20.87
#